data_AF-A0A1L4FT80-F1
#
_entry.id   AF-A0A1L4FT80-F1
#
_cell.length_a   1.000
_cell.length_b   1.000
_cell.length_c   1.000
_cell.angle_alpha   90.00
_cell.angle_beta   90.00
_cell.angle_gamma   90.00
#
_symmetry.space_group_name_H-M   'P 1'
#
loop_
_entity.id
_entity.type
_entity.pdbx_description
1 polymer ?
#
loop_
_entity_poly.entity_id
_entity_poly.type
_entity_poly.pdbx_seq_one_letter_code
_entity_poly.pdbx_strand_id
1 'polypeptide(L)'
;MYKKLKINLSKIDFYFLISLLPFWTLSYIVWFLIPFVFGIKNAETYSEIELENYTRLLILSFIGSNLLVVFFLIYISLLRNKLQAGYIFFICWIIIFIILGFTPFFKGFDTLLLEQIISGVFVSLSAALIALYLIYMCFKYHIARKIHNFEAIRKRQTKG
;
A
#
# COMPACT_ATOMS: atom_id res chain seq x y z
N MET A 1 26.03 24.98 -5.99
CA MET A 1 24.87 24.35 -5.32
C MET A 1 24.51 23.06 -6.05
N TYR A 2 24.63 21.89 -5.41
CA TYR A 2 24.43 20.59 -6.05
C TYR A 2 22.93 20.31 -6.22
N LYS A 3 22.43 20.20 -7.47
CA LYS A 3 21.03 19.82 -7.73
C LYS A 3 20.86 18.34 -7.37
N LYS A 4 20.11 18.07 -6.30
CA LYS A 4 19.67 16.71 -5.92
C LYS A 4 18.97 16.10 -7.14
N LEU A 5 19.35 14.88 -7.54
CA LEU A 5 18.75 14.21 -8.70
C LEU A 5 17.23 14.13 -8.54
N LYS A 6 16.52 14.63 -9.54
CA LYS A 6 15.06 14.70 -9.60
C LYS A 6 14.58 13.64 -10.58
N ILE A 7 14.05 12.52 -10.09
CA ILE A 7 13.44 11.50 -10.95
C ILE A 7 11.94 11.58 -10.74
N ASN A 8 11.22 11.92 -11.81
CA ASN A 8 9.77 11.79 -11.86
C ASN A 8 9.41 10.31 -12.07
N LEU A 9 8.26 9.91 -11.58
CA LEU A 9 7.74 8.57 -11.81
C LEU A 9 7.57 8.33 -13.33
N SER A 10 8.08 7.22 -13.86
CA SER A 10 7.89 6.91 -15.28
C SER A 10 6.41 6.60 -15.56
N LYS A 11 5.98 6.77 -16.81
CA LYS A 11 4.58 6.48 -17.19
C LYS A 11 4.21 5.02 -16.89
N ILE A 12 5.12 4.08 -17.17
CA ILE A 12 4.91 2.66 -16.92
C ILE A 12 4.75 2.41 -15.42
N ASP A 13 5.66 2.95 -14.60
CA ASP A 13 5.62 2.75 -13.15
C ASP A 13 4.34 3.35 -12.53
N PHE A 14 3.88 4.48 -13.06
CA PHE A 14 2.63 5.12 -12.66
C PHE A 14 1.40 4.26 -12.97
N TYR A 15 1.25 3.83 -14.22
CA TYR A 15 0.06 3.06 -14.62
C TYR A 15 0.05 1.67 -13.98
N PHE A 16 1.21 1.07 -13.76
CA PHE A 16 1.30 -0.19 -13.03
C PHE A 16 0.76 -0.04 -11.60
N LEU A 17 1.24 0.96 -10.84
CA LEU A 17 0.74 1.23 -9.49
C LEU A 17 -0.76 1.56 -9.49
N ILE A 18 -1.23 2.43 -10.40
CA ILE A 18 -2.65 2.76 -10.49
C ILE A 18 -3.50 1.54 -10.83
N SER A 19 -3.04 0.62 -11.67
CA SER A 19 -3.81 -0.58 -12.03
C SER A 19 -3.98 -1.55 -10.86
N LEU A 20 -3.04 -1.59 -9.92
CA LEU A 20 -3.10 -2.46 -8.75
C LEU A 20 -4.06 -1.94 -7.67
N LEU A 21 -4.28 -0.62 -7.58
CA LEU A 21 -5.11 -0.03 -6.52
C LEU A 21 -6.58 -0.47 -6.61
N PRO A 22 -7.27 -0.41 -7.78
CA PRO A 22 -8.62 -0.93 -7.90
C PRO A 22 -8.73 -2.41 -7.55
N PHE A 23 -7.73 -3.21 -7.91
CA PHE A 23 -7.73 -4.64 -7.59
C PHE A 23 -7.64 -4.87 -6.07
N TRP A 24 -6.78 -4.12 -5.38
CA TRP A 24 -6.71 -4.13 -3.92
C TRP A 24 -8.03 -3.66 -3.28
N THR A 25 -8.57 -2.53 -3.75
CA THR A 25 -9.82 -1.94 -3.22
C THR A 25 -11.00 -2.88 -3.39
N LEU A 26 -11.17 -3.49 -4.56
CA LEU A 26 -12.25 -4.45 -4.81
C LEU A 26 -12.12 -5.68 -3.91
N SER A 27 -10.90 -6.25 -3.81
CA SER A 27 -10.64 -7.39 -2.91
C SER A 27 -10.98 -7.05 -1.47
N TYR A 28 -10.68 -5.82 -1.04
CA TYR A 28 -10.94 -5.36 0.33
C TYR A 28 -12.41 -5.07 0.59
N ILE A 29 -13.16 -4.54 -0.39
CA ILE A 29 -14.62 -4.39 -0.32
C ILE A 29 -15.29 -5.76 -0.19
N VAL A 30 -14.89 -6.74 -0.99
CA VAL A 30 -15.44 -8.10 -0.89
C VAL A 30 -15.17 -8.67 0.49
N TRP A 31 -13.93 -8.57 0.98
CA TRP A 31 -13.56 -9.01 2.32
C TRP A 31 -14.39 -8.34 3.43
N PHE A 32 -14.61 -7.04 3.31
CA PHE A 32 -15.39 -6.23 4.24
C PHE A 32 -16.86 -6.64 4.28
N LEU A 33 -17.46 -7.00 3.15
CA LEU A 33 -18.89 -7.30 3.04
C LEU A 33 -19.25 -8.69 3.55
N ILE A 34 -18.30 -9.64 3.55
CA ILE A 34 -18.57 -11.04 3.91
C ILE A 34 -19.26 -11.19 5.28
N PRO A 35 -18.80 -10.55 6.37
CA PRO A 35 -19.46 -10.65 7.68
C PRO A 35 -20.90 -10.13 7.70
N PHE A 36 -21.26 -9.21 6.81
CA PHE A 36 -22.61 -8.64 6.73
C PHE A 36 -23.57 -9.52 5.92
N VAL A 37 -23.04 -10.30 4.96
CA VAL A 37 -23.83 -11.19 4.12
C VAL A 37 -23.98 -12.58 4.74
N PHE A 38 -22.89 -13.12 5.28
CA PHE A 38 -22.83 -14.48 5.79
C PHE A 38 -22.87 -14.57 7.33
N GLY A 39 -22.89 -13.42 8.01
CA GLY A 39 -22.82 -13.33 9.45
C GLY A 39 -21.39 -13.46 9.99
N ILE A 40 -21.27 -13.45 11.32
CA ILE A 40 -19.99 -13.54 12.01
C ILE A 40 -19.83 -14.95 12.58
N LYS A 41 -18.67 -15.57 12.35
CA LYS A 41 -18.38 -16.90 12.86
C LYS A 41 -18.45 -16.90 14.39
N ASN A 42 -19.14 -17.88 14.96
CA ASN A 42 -19.36 -18.04 16.40
C ASN A 42 -20.01 -16.81 17.07
N ALA A 43 -20.89 -16.08 16.35
CA ALA A 43 -21.59 -14.92 16.89
C ALA A 43 -22.30 -15.19 18.22
N GLU A 44 -22.85 -16.40 18.41
CA GLU A 44 -23.56 -16.83 19.63
C GLU A 44 -22.67 -16.86 20.89
N THR A 45 -21.35 -16.91 20.73
CA THR A 45 -20.39 -16.92 21.84
C THR A 45 -20.04 -15.51 22.34
N TYR A 46 -20.35 -14.48 21.55
CA TYR A 46 -20.06 -13.09 21.88
C TYR A 46 -21.25 -12.42 22.55
N SER A 47 -20.97 -11.54 23.51
CA SER A 47 -21.98 -10.61 24.01
C SER A 47 -22.39 -9.60 22.93
N GLU A 48 -23.61 -9.05 23.03
CA GLU A 48 -24.09 -8.02 22.09
C GLU A 48 -23.12 -6.83 21.97
N ILE A 49 -22.52 -6.43 23.10
CA ILE A 49 -21.56 -5.32 23.18
C ILE A 49 -20.27 -5.65 22.41
N GLU A 50 -19.77 -6.87 22.52
CA GLU A 50 -18.57 -7.31 21.78
C GLU A 50 -18.80 -7.37 20.28
N LEU A 51 -19.99 -7.83 19.87
CA LEU A 51 -20.41 -7.88 18.48
C LEU A 51 -20.54 -6.47 17.88
N GLU A 52 -21.13 -5.54 18.63
CA GLU A 52 -21.24 -4.14 18.24
C GLU A 52 -19.86 -3.49 18.09
N ASN A 53 -18.98 -3.67 19.08
CA ASN A 53 -17.61 -3.15 19.04
C ASN A 53 -16.81 -3.73 17.87
N TYR A 54 -16.99 -5.01 17.57
CA TYR A 54 -16.34 -5.63 16.42
C TYR A 54 -16.80 -4.99 15.11
N THR A 55 -18.11 -4.84 14.91
CA THR A 55 -18.68 -4.22 13.72
C THR A 55 -18.17 -2.78 13.55
N ARG A 56 -18.14 -1.99 14.64
CA ARG A 56 -17.59 -0.63 14.64
C ARG A 56 -16.12 -0.60 14.24
N LEU A 57 -15.28 -1.48 14.80
CA LEU A 57 -13.87 -1.58 14.43
C LEU A 57 -13.68 -1.98 12.97
N LEU A 58 -14.51 -2.87 12.45
CA LEU A 58 -14.46 -3.32 11.06
C LEU A 58 -14.79 -2.16 10.11
N ILE A 59 -15.83 -1.39 10.41
CA ILE A 59 -16.19 -0.16 9.65
C ILE A 59 -15.07 0.89 9.72
N LEU A 60 -14.52 1.15 10.90
CA LEU A 60 -13.42 2.10 11.06
C LEU A 60 -12.16 1.66 10.29
N SER A 61 -11.83 0.38 10.35
CA SER A 61 -10.73 -0.20 9.57
C SER A 61 -10.99 -0.04 8.08
N PHE A 62 -12.24 -0.26 7.63
CA PHE A 62 -12.61 -0.11 6.23
C PHE A 62 -12.42 1.32 5.73
N ILE A 63 -12.97 2.30 6.47
CA ILE A 63 -12.86 3.72 6.14
C ILE A 63 -11.39 4.17 6.16
N GLY A 64 -10.66 3.83 7.24
CA GLY A 64 -9.26 4.19 7.39
C GLY A 64 -8.38 3.65 6.27
N SER A 65 -8.56 2.39 5.90
CA SER A 65 -7.77 1.76 4.84
C SER A 65 -8.07 2.35 3.46
N ASN A 66 -9.34 2.63 3.16
CA ASN A 66 -9.70 3.30 1.91
C ASN A 66 -9.16 4.74 1.83
N LEU A 67 -9.20 5.49 2.94
CA LEU A 67 -8.59 6.82 3.01
C LEU A 67 -7.08 6.77 2.74
N LEU A 68 -6.36 5.79 3.31
CA LEU A 68 -4.93 5.60 3.04
C LEU A 68 -4.66 5.35 1.56
N VAL A 69 -5.48 4.52 0.90
CA VAL A 69 -5.36 4.28 -0.55
C VAL A 69 -5.65 5.53 -1.37
N VAL A 70 -6.64 6.33 -1.00
CA VAL A 70 -6.92 7.61 -1.66
C VAL A 70 -5.75 8.57 -1.48
N PHE A 71 -5.17 8.67 -0.28
CA PHE A 71 -3.98 9.49 -0.07
C PHE A 71 -2.78 9.01 -0.89
N PHE A 72 -2.60 7.69 -1.00
CA PHE A 72 -1.57 7.12 -1.87
C PHE A 72 -1.80 7.51 -3.34
N LEU A 73 -3.03 7.38 -3.84
CA LEU A 73 -3.41 7.74 -5.21
C LEU A 73 -3.12 9.23 -5.50
N ILE A 74 -3.49 10.12 -4.58
CA ILE A 74 -3.19 11.55 -4.69
C ILE A 74 -1.66 11.74 -4.74
N TYR A 75 -0.91 11.08 -3.86
CA TYR A 75 0.52 11.25 -3.78
C TYR A 75 1.24 10.75 -5.05
N ILE A 76 0.90 9.56 -5.57
CA ILE A 76 1.51 9.05 -6.81
C ILE A 76 1.16 9.92 -8.03
N SER A 77 -0.04 10.52 -8.05
CA SER A 77 -0.46 11.48 -9.07
C SER A 77 0.37 12.76 -9.01
N LEU A 78 0.65 13.25 -7.80
CA LEU A 78 1.54 14.39 -7.59
C LEU A 78 2.99 14.04 -7.96
N LEU A 79 3.49 12.84 -7.64
CA LEU A 79 4.84 12.39 -7.99
C LEU A 79 5.10 12.29 -9.49
N ARG A 80 4.06 12.06 -10.28
CA ARG A 80 4.16 12.06 -11.73
C ARG A 80 4.34 13.48 -12.29
N ASN A 81 3.62 14.46 -11.74
CA ASN A 81 3.43 15.77 -12.38
C ASN A 81 4.15 16.94 -11.69
N LYS A 82 4.32 16.91 -10.36
CA LYS A 82 4.71 18.09 -9.55
C LYS A 82 5.76 17.80 -8.48
N LEU A 83 5.73 16.63 -7.85
CA LEU A 83 6.57 16.26 -6.71
C LEU A 83 7.67 15.27 -7.12
N GLN A 84 8.75 15.21 -6.34
CA GLN A 84 9.82 14.24 -6.47
C GLN A 84 9.76 13.22 -5.35
N ALA A 85 10.01 11.95 -5.66
CA ALA A 85 10.01 10.90 -4.65
C ALA A 85 11.31 10.93 -3.85
N GLY A 86 11.18 10.98 -2.52
CA GLY A 86 12.26 10.73 -1.58
C GLY A 86 12.21 9.29 -1.03
N TYR A 87 13.29 8.82 -0.41
CA TYR A 87 13.31 7.50 0.23
C TYR A 87 12.23 7.34 1.30
N ILE A 88 11.96 8.41 2.06
CA ILE A 88 10.94 8.42 3.11
C ILE A 88 9.57 8.08 2.53
N PHE A 89 9.23 8.59 1.34
CA PHE A 89 7.99 8.26 0.67
C PHE A 89 7.89 6.75 0.44
N PHE A 90 8.89 6.14 -0.21
CA PHE A 90 8.85 4.70 -0.49
C PHE A 90 8.76 3.88 0.79
N ILE A 91 9.61 4.19 1.79
CA ILE A 91 9.64 3.44 3.06
C ILE A 91 8.30 3.53 3.79
N CYS A 92 7.73 4.73 3.94
CA CYS A 92 6.44 4.91 4.60
C CYS A 92 5.33 4.11 3.90
N TRP A 93 5.24 4.17 2.58
CA TRP A 93 4.18 3.47 1.86
C TRP A 93 4.39 1.96 1.79
N ILE A 94 5.64 1.48 1.74
CA ILE A 94 5.93 0.05 1.90
C ILE A 94 5.38 -0.46 3.23
N ILE A 95 5.68 0.24 4.34
CA ILE A 95 5.19 -0.14 5.66
C ILE A 95 3.65 -0.13 5.69
N ILE A 96 3.03 0.92 5.16
CA ILE A 96 1.56 1.04 5.11
C ILE A 96 0.95 -0.13 4.33
N PHE A 97 1.46 -0.46 3.14
CA PHE A 97 0.90 -1.56 2.34
C PHE A 97 1.15 -2.93 2.98
N ILE A 98 2.25 -3.13 3.71
CA ILE A 98 2.44 -4.34 4.51
C ILE A 98 1.34 -4.45 5.58
N ILE A 99 1.11 -3.39 6.36
CA ILE A 99 0.06 -3.35 7.40
C ILE A 99 -1.32 -3.60 6.79
N LEU A 100 -1.64 -2.95 5.68
CA LEU A 100 -2.89 -3.17 4.93
C LEU A 100 -3.04 -4.61 4.45
N GLY A 101 -1.94 -5.23 4.04
CA GLY A 101 -1.92 -6.64 3.64
C GLY A 101 -2.24 -7.60 4.78
N PHE A 102 -1.87 -7.28 6.02
CA PHE A 102 -2.18 -8.10 7.20
C PHE A 102 -3.52 -7.78 7.85
N THR A 103 -4.15 -6.66 7.49
CA THR A 103 -5.42 -6.20 8.08
C THR A 103 -6.52 -7.28 8.10
N PRO A 104 -6.70 -8.10 7.04
CA PRO A 104 -7.67 -9.20 7.06
C PRO A 104 -7.51 -10.21 8.19
N PHE A 105 -6.30 -10.35 8.72
CA PHE A 105 -5.90 -11.42 9.62
C PHE A 105 -5.54 -10.94 11.04
N PHE A 106 -5.73 -9.66 11.36
CA PHE A 106 -5.40 -9.11 12.68
C PHE A 106 -6.14 -9.76 13.86
N LYS A 107 -7.34 -10.29 13.63
CA LYS A 107 -8.11 -11.03 14.65
C LYS A 107 -7.79 -12.53 14.71
N GLY A 108 -6.89 -13.03 13.86
CA GLY A 108 -6.55 -14.45 13.78
C GLY A 108 -7.57 -15.27 12.98
N PHE A 109 -7.12 -16.43 12.49
CA PHE A 109 -7.89 -17.29 11.58
C PHE A 109 -9.10 -17.95 12.23
N ASP A 110 -9.07 -18.16 13.54
CA ASP A 110 -10.14 -18.87 14.26
C ASP A 110 -11.47 -18.09 14.24
N THR A 111 -11.39 -16.76 14.17
CA THR A 111 -12.55 -15.85 14.19
C THR A 111 -13.11 -15.55 12.80
N LEU A 112 -12.43 -15.96 11.74
CA LEU A 112 -12.79 -15.63 10.36
C LEU A 112 -13.54 -16.80 9.70
N LEU A 113 -14.53 -16.45 8.88
CA LEU A 113 -15.17 -17.39 7.96
C LEU A 113 -14.20 -17.82 6.87
N LEU A 114 -14.42 -19.00 6.27
CA LEU A 114 -13.55 -19.51 5.21
C LEU A 114 -13.52 -18.57 4.00
N GLU A 115 -14.68 -18.04 3.62
CA GLU A 115 -14.86 -17.06 2.55
C GLU A 115 -14.06 -15.79 2.85
N GLN A 116 -14.08 -15.35 4.12
CA GLN A 116 -13.34 -14.18 4.59
C GLN A 116 -11.83 -14.42 4.55
N ILE A 117 -11.37 -15.64 4.85
CA ILE A 117 -9.96 -16.03 4.72
C ILE A 117 -9.54 -15.99 3.26
N ILE A 118 -10.30 -16.64 2.37
CA ILE A 118 -10.01 -16.67 0.92
C ILE A 118 -9.93 -15.26 0.36
N SER A 119 -10.94 -14.43 0.64
CA SER A 119 -10.93 -13.02 0.21
C SER A 119 -9.77 -12.23 0.84
N GLY A 120 -9.43 -12.52 2.10
CA GLY A 120 -8.31 -11.90 2.81
C GLY A 120 -6.97 -12.19 2.14
N VAL A 121 -6.77 -13.40 1.60
CA VAL A 121 -5.56 -13.75 0.85
C VAL A 121 -5.40 -12.88 -0.39
N PHE A 122 -6.48 -12.58 -1.13
CA PHE A 122 -6.42 -11.68 -2.29
C PHE A 122 -6.04 -10.25 -1.90
N VAL A 123 -6.55 -9.76 -0.76
CA VAL A 123 -6.15 -8.46 -0.19
C VAL A 123 -4.65 -8.46 0.14
N SER A 124 -4.15 -9.50 0.81
CA SER A 124 -2.73 -9.61 1.16
C SER A 124 -1.83 -9.71 -0.06
N LEU A 125 -2.20 -10.51 -1.06
CA LEU A 125 -1.43 -10.69 -2.30
C LEU A 125 -1.33 -9.38 -3.08
N SER A 126 -2.45 -8.67 -3.26
CA SER A 126 -2.45 -7.39 -3.95
C SER A 126 -1.65 -6.33 -3.19
N ALA A 127 -1.74 -6.28 -1.86
CA ALA A 127 -0.95 -5.37 -1.03
C ALA A 127 0.55 -5.69 -1.11
N ALA A 128 0.90 -6.98 -1.07
CA ALA A 128 2.28 -7.45 -1.19
C ALA A 128 2.88 -7.09 -2.57
N LEU A 129 2.11 -7.24 -3.66
CA LEU A 129 2.53 -6.83 -5.00
C LEU A 129 2.84 -5.33 -5.06
N ILE A 130 1.99 -4.49 -4.46
CA ILE A 130 2.23 -3.04 -4.38
C ILE A 130 3.50 -2.75 -3.56
N ALA A 131 3.65 -3.38 -2.39
CA ALA A 131 4.81 -3.19 -1.52
C ALA A 131 6.12 -3.62 -2.19
N LEU A 132 6.15 -4.79 -2.83
CA LEU A 132 7.29 -5.30 -3.60
C LEU A 132 7.64 -4.36 -4.75
N TYR A 133 6.65 -3.82 -5.44
CA TYR A 133 6.88 -2.87 -6.51
C TYR A 133 7.46 -1.55 -6.00
N LEU A 134 6.99 -1.06 -4.85
CA LEU A 134 7.57 0.11 -4.18
C LEU A 134 9.02 -0.14 -3.74
N ILE A 135 9.33 -1.33 -3.25
CA ILE A 135 10.71 -1.74 -2.93
C ILE A 135 11.58 -1.70 -4.19
N TYR A 136 11.12 -2.31 -5.29
CA TYR A 136 11.80 -2.27 -6.58
C TYR A 136 12.07 -0.82 -7.03
N MET A 137 11.07 0.04 -6.93
CA MET A 137 11.19 1.46 -7.29
C MET A 137 12.17 2.22 -6.38
N CYS A 138 12.21 1.88 -5.10
CA CYS A 138 13.18 2.42 -4.15
C CYS A 138 14.63 2.06 -4.57
N PHE A 139 14.87 0.79 -4.96
CA PHE A 139 16.17 0.35 -5.48
C PHE A 139 16.54 1.03 -6.80
N LYS A 140 15.60 1.09 -7.75
CA LYS A 140 15.78 1.80 -9.03
C LYS A 140 16.19 3.26 -8.80
N TYR A 141 15.51 3.94 -7.87
CA TYR A 141 15.83 5.30 -7.46
C TYR A 141 17.22 5.41 -6.80
N HIS A 142 17.57 4.43 -5.95
CA HIS A 142 18.88 4.39 -5.29
C HIS A 142 20.04 4.30 -6.29
N ILE A 143 19.94 3.39 -7.25
CA ILE A 143 20.96 3.19 -8.28
C ILE A 143 21.12 4.44 -9.14
N ALA A 144 20.00 4.99 -9.65
CA ALA A 144 20.04 6.18 -10.49
C ALA A 144 20.68 7.39 -9.79
N ARG A 145 20.45 7.53 -8.47
CA ARG A 145 21.09 8.57 -7.66
C ARG A 145 22.60 8.36 -7.50
N LYS A 146 23.07 7.13 -7.33
CA LYS A 146 24.51 6.83 -7.30
C LYS A 146 25.17 7.21 -8.63
N ILE A 147 24.59 6.78 -9.77
CA ILE A 147 25.11 7.07 -11.11
C ILE A 147 25.25 8.59 -11.31
N HIS A 148 24.21 9.35 -10.98
CA HIS A 148 24.26 10.81 -11.10
C HIS A 148 25.37 11.45 -10.25
N ASN A 149 25.58 10.94 -9.03
CA ASN A 149 26.66 11.39 -8.17
C ASN A 149 28.04 11.11 -8.77
N PHE A 150 28.25 9.94 -9.35
CA PHE A 150 29.50 9.61 -10.05
C PHE A 150 29.74 10.52 -11.25
N GLU A 151 28.73 10.73 -12.10
CA GLU A 151 28.84 11.63 -13.25
C GLU A 151 29.17 13.08 -12.86
N ALA A 152 28.57 13.56 -11.76
CA ALA A 152 28.81 14.90 -11.29
C ALA A 152 30.23 15.09 -10.71
N ILE A 153 30.79 14.06 -10.07
CA ILE A 153 32.19 14.05 -9.62
C ILE A 153 33.13 14.03 -10.84
N ARG A 154 32.88 13.15 -11.80
CA ARG A 154 33.69 13.03 -13.03
C ARG A 154 33.74 14.33 -13.84
N LYS A 155 32.60 15.03 -13.97
CA LYS A 155 32.51 16.34 -14.68
C LYS A 155 33.28 17.46 -13.98
N ARG A 156 33.50 17.37 -12.66
CA ARG A 156 34.33 18.35 -11.92
C ARG A 156 35.82 18.09 -12.14
N GLN A 157 36.23 16.82 -12.18
CA GLN A 157 37.63 16.43 -12.40
C GLN A 157 38.14 16.69 -13.82
N THR A 158 37.24 16.80 -14.80
CA THR A 158 37.59 17.08 -16.21
C THR A 158 37.58 18.57 -16.56
N LYS A 159 37.18 19.45 -15.62
CA LYS A 159 37.11 20.91 -15.81
C LYS A 159 38.07 21.71 -14.94
N GLY A 160 38.80 21.04 -14.04
CA GLY A 160 39.91 21.62 -13.28
C GLY A 160 41.23 21.16 -13.89
#